data_AF-A0A1A8JSP2-F1
#
_entry.id   AF-A0A1A8JSP2-F1
#
_cell.length_a   1.000
_cell.length_b   1.000
_cell.length_c   1.000
_cell.angle_alpha   90.00
_cell.angle_beta   90.00
_cell.angle_gamma   90.00
#
_symmetry.space_group_name_H-M   'P 1'
#
loop_
_entity.id
_entity.type
_entity.pdbx_description
1 polymer ?
#
loop_
_entity_poly.entity_id
_entity_poly.type
_entity_poly.pdbx_seq_one_letter_code
_entity_poly.pdbx_strand_id
1 'polypeptide(L)' 'SLEKYRGSVSLVVNVASECGFTEEHYRDLQQLQRDFGPYHFNVLAFPCNQFGQQEPGSDKEIDSFV' A
#
# COMPACT_ATOMS: atom_id res chain seq x y z
N SER A 1 -14.80 -7.16 3.60
CA SER A 1 -15.53 -6.63 2.43
C SER A 1 -14.96 -5.27 2.06
N LEU A 2 -14.84 -4.95 0.77
CA LEU A 2 -14.48 -3.61 0.28
C LEU A 2 -15.66 -2.62 0.28
N GLU A 3 -16.85 -3.07 0.68
CA GLU A 3 -18.08 -2.26 0.69
C GLU A 3 -17.97 -0.97 1.51
N LYS A 4 -17.14 -0.96 2.57
CA LYS A 4 -16.82 0.23 3.37
C LYS A 4 -16.17 1.38 2.60
N TYR A 5 -15.63 1.12 1.41
CA TYR A 5 -15.02 2.13 0.53
C TYR A 5 -15.98 2.64 -0.56
N ARG A 6 -17.25 2.20 -0.54
CA ARG A 6 -18.26 2.65 -1.50
C ARG A 6 -18.40 4.17 -1.48
N GLY A 7 -18.44 4.78 -2.66
CA GLY A 7 -18.54 6.24 -2.82
C GLY A 7 -17.20 6.98 -2.71
N SER A 8 -16.09 6.26 -2.52
CA SER A 8 -14.73 6.81 -2.57
C SER A 8 -13.95 6.27 -3.76
N VAL A 9 -12.99 7.04 -4.27
CA VAL A 9 -11.97 6.53 -5.20
C VAL A 9 -10.98 5.70 -4.39
N SER A 10 -10.62 4.51 -4.89
CA SER A 10 -9.64 3.63 -4.24
C SER A 10 -8.51 3.28 -5.19
N LEU A 11 -7.28 3.62 -4.81
CA LEU A 11 -6.05 3.18 -5.48
C LEU A 11 -5.61 1.87 -4.84
N VAL A 12 -5.68 0.78 -5.60
CA VAL A 12 -5.28 -0.57 -5.16
C VAL A 12 -3.89 -0.87 -5.69
N VAL A 13 -2.96 -1.24 -4.79
CA VAL A 13 -1.54 -1.41 -5.13
C VAL A 13 -1.01 -2.69 -4.49
N ASN A 14 -0.32 -3.52 -5.27
CA ASN A 14 0.50 -4.59 -4.72
C ASN A 14 1.86 -4.02 -4.29
N VAL A 15 2.30 -4.32 -3.08
CA VAL A 15 3.54 -3.79 -2.50
C VAL A 15 4.52 -4.91 -2.15
N ALA A 16 5.79 -4.53 -2.02
CA ALA A 16 6.92 -5.37 -1.65
C ALA A 16 7.87 -4.54 -0.77
N SER A 17 8.37 -5.07 0.35
CA SER A 17 9.31 -4.36 1.26
C SER A 17 10.75 -4.35 0.76
N GLU A 18 11.17 -5.35 -0.02
CA GLU A 18 12.55 -5.50 -0.52
C GLU A 18 12.68 -5.16 -2.01
N CYS A 19 11.87 -4.22 -2.52
CA CYS A 19 11.99 -3.70 -3.88
C CYS A 19 12.93 -2.48 -3.91
N GLY A 20 13.69 -2.32 -5.00
CA GLY A 20 14.57 -1.16 -5.19
C GLY A 20 13.85 0.20 -5.24
N PHE A 21 12.52 0.18 -5.36
CA PHE A 21 11.65 1.37 -5.39
C PHE A 21 10.76 1.50 -4.14
N THR A 22 10.88 0.58 -3.17
CA THR A 22 9.97 0.51 -2.03
C THR A 22 9.90 1.83 -1.28
N GLU A 23 11.04 2.43 -0.91
CA GLU A 23 11.04 3.67 -0.13
C GLU A 23 10.33 4.84 -0.85
N GLU A 24 10.58 5.00 -2.15
CA GLU A 24 9.95 6.07 -2.96
C GLU A 24 8.45 5.81 -3.13
N HIS A 25 8.08 4.59 -3.54
CA HIS A 25 6.67 4.23 -3.72
C HIS A 25 5.86 4.39 -2.42
N TYR A 26 6.37 3.95 -1.27
CA TYR A 26 5.64 4.13 0.00
C TYR A 26 5.50 5.60 0.38
N ARG A 27 6.54 6.43 0.18
CA ARG A 27 6.46 7.87 0.43
C ARG A 27 5.41 8.54 -0.44
N ASP A 28 5.37 8.21 -1.72
CA ASP A 28 4.41 8.77 -2.68
C ASP A 28 2.98 8.31 -2.37
N LEU A 29 2.79 7.03 -2.05
CA LEU A 29 1.48 6.51 -1.63
C LEU A 29 0.97 7.19 -0.36
N GLN A 30 1.84 7.39 0.63
CA GLN A 30 1.48 8.14 1.84
C GLN A 30 1.17 9.61 1.50
N GLN A 31 1.91 10.22 0.57
CA GLN A 31 1.67 11.59 0.13
C GLN A 31 0.30 11.72 -0.55
N LEU A 32 -0.03 10.81 -1.48
CA LEU A 32 -1.36 10.75 -2.10
C LEU A 32 -2.47 10.57 -1.06
N GLN A 33 -2.28 9.70 -0.07
CA GLN A 33 -3.25 9.50 1.00
C GLN A 33 -3.43 10.76 1.86
N ARG A 34 -2.35 11.50 2.15
CA ARG A 34 -2.40 12.78 2.88
C ARG A 34 -3.13 13.85 2.09
N ASP A 35 -2.81 13.97 0.80
CA ASP A 35 -3.33 15.06 -0.05
C ASP A 35 -4.78 14.81 -0.46
N PHE A 36 -5.13 13.57 -0.81
CA PHE A 36 -6.44 13.23 -1.36
C PHE A 36 -7.38 12.57 -0.36
N GLY A 37 -6.88 12.04 0.77
CA GLY A 37 -7.70 11.38 1.79
C GLY A 37 -8.94 12.17 2.24
N PRO A 38 -8.83 13.49 2.52
CA PRO A 38 -9.98 14.33 2.84
C PRO A 38 -11.05 14.43 1.74
N TYR A 39 -10.71 14.06 0.50
CA TYR A 39 -11.56 14.16 -0.70
C TYR A 39 -12.10 12.79 -1.16
N HIS A 40 -12.42 11.89 -0.22
CA HIS A 40 -12.94 10.55 -0.49
C HIS A 40 -12.00 9.69 -1.35
N PHE A 41 -10.72 9.64 -0.98
CA PHE A 41 -9.71 8.80 -1.61
C PHE A 41 -9.06 7.85 -0.61
N ASN A 42 -8.78 6.62 -1.05
CA ASN A 42 -8.12 5.59 -0.24
C ASN A 42 -6.99 4.92 -1.02
N VAL A 43 -5.82 4.79 -0.39
CA VAL A 43 -4.79 3.84 -0.82
C VAL A 43 -5.01 2.50 -0.12
N LEU A 44 -5.10 1.43 -0.90
CA LEU A 44 -5.23 0.06 -0.41
C LEU A 44 -4.00 -0.74 -0.86
N ALA A 45 -3.04 -0.90 0.05
CA ALA A 45 -1.80 -1.64 -0.20
C ALA A 45 -1.96 -3.11 0.18
N PHE A 46 -1.55 -4.02 -0.71
CA PHE A 46 -1.61 -5.47 -0.53
C PHE A 46 -0.21 -6.06 -0.70
N PRO A 47 0.46 -6.48 0.38
CA PRO A 47 1.77 -7.13 0.28
C PRO A 47 1.71 -8.39 -0.59
N CYS A 48 2.70 -8.58 -1.47
CA CYS A 48 2.71 -9.70 -2.41
C CYS A 48 4.12 -10.21 -2.68
N ASN A 49 4.37 -11.47 -2.29
CA ASN A 49 5.67 -12.11 -2.44
C ASN A 49 5.87 -12.85 -3.79
N GLN A 50 4.96 -12.69 -4.74
CA GLN A 50 4.98 -13.45 -6.00
C GLN A 50 5.94 -12.88 -7.06
N PHE A 51 6.48 -11.68 -6.81
CA PHE A 51 7.36 -10.97 -7.73
C PHE A 51 8.79 -10.94 -7.18
N GLY A 52 9.64 -11.84 -7.66
CA GLY A 52 11.05 -11.89 -7.26
C GLY A 52 11.29 -12.20 -5.78
N GLN A 53 10.27 -12.68 -5.05
CA GLN A 53 10.30 -12.94 -3.61
C GLN A 53 10.71 -11.73 -2.75
N GLN A 54 10.27 -10.52 -3.16
CA GLN A 54 10.62 -9.25 -2.51
C GLN A 54 9.72 -8.85 -1.33
N GLU A 55 8.86 -9.75 -0.86
CA GLU A 55 8.06 -9.56 0.35
C GLU A 55 8.15 -10.83 1.23
N PRO A 56 9.36 -11.22 1.67
CA PRO A 56 9.58 -12.50 2.36
C PRO A 56 9.10 -12.49 3.82
N GLY A 57 8.86 -11.30 4.38
CA GLY A 57 8.40 -11.13 5.76
C GLY A 57 7.02 -11.70 6.02
N SER A 58 6.76 -12.03 7.27
CA SER A 58 5.42 -12.33 7.78
C SER A 58 4.57 -11.05 7.86
N ASP A 59 3.25 -11.19 7.89
CA ASP A 59 2.32 -10.06 8.02
C ASP A 59 2.66 -9.11 9.19
N LYS A 60 3.18 -9.65 10.31
CA LYS A 60 3.60 -8.86 11.47
C LYS A 60 4.88 -8.05 11.24
N GLU A 61 5.83 -8.64 10.53
CA GLU A 61 7.08 -7.96 10.16
C GLU A 61 6.80 -6.85 9.15
N ILE A 62 5.89 -7.12 8.20
CA ILE A 62 5.43 -6.14 7.21
C ILE A 62 4.68 -4.99 7.88
N ASP A 63 3.78 -5.24 8.82
CA ASP A 63 3.05 -4.18 9.55
C ASP A 63 3.98 -3.26 10.34
N SER A 64 5.12 -3.78 10.81
CA SER A 64 6.12 -3.00 11.55
C SER A 64 7.03 -2.16 10.63
N PHE A 65 7.06 -2.46 9.34
CA PHE A 65 7.84 -1.74 8.34
C PHE A 65 7.15 -0.44 7.87
N VAL A 66 5.81 -0.41 7.88
CA VAL A 66 4.98 0.65 7.28
C VAL A 66 4.76 1.87 8.14
#